data_AF-A0A7C0PQC0-F1
#
_entry.id   AF-A0A7C0PQC0-F1
#
_cell.length_a   1.000
_cell.length_b   1.000
_cell.length_c   1.000
_cell.angle_alpha   90.00
_cell.angle_beta   90.00
_cell.angle_gamma   90.00
#
_symmetry.space_group_name_H-M   'P 1'
#
loop_
_entity.id
_entity.type
_entity.pdbx_description
1 polymer ?
#
loop_
_entity_poly.entity_id
_entity_poly.type
_entity_poly.pdbx_seq_one_letter_code
_entity_poly.pdbx_strand_id
1 'polypeptide(L)' 'MFVVLHPKTIRPLVERGIPLRCVNSFNPSHTGTLIVPSPGSDQQRMPAIISSVGLSLIAIGSRDDS' A
#
# COMPACT_ATOMS: atom_id res chain seq x y z
N MET A 1 -11.82 9.15 -2.93
CA MET A 1 -11.06 8.11 -2.21
C MET A 1 -11.12 6.83 -3.04
N PHE A 2 -10.24 6.70 -4.05
CA PHE A 2 -10.15 5.49 -4.87
C PHE A 2 -8.94 4.70 -4.39
N VAL A 3 -9.11 3.97 -3.29
CA VAL A 3 -8.18 2.88 -2.97
C VAL A 3 -8.59 1.70 -3.83
N VAL A 4 -7.75 1.35 -4.81
CA VAL A 4 -7.97 0.20 -5.70
C VAL A 4 -7.99 -1.11 -4.89
N LEU A 5 -7.33 -1.14 -3.74
CA LEU A 5 -7.39 -2.26 -2.78
C LEU A 5 -7.67 -1.76 -1.37
N HIS A 6 -8.65 -2.39 -0.72
CA HIS A 6 -8.95 -2.17 0.68
C HIS A 6 -8.06 -3.08 1.56
N PRO A 7 -7.47 -2.59 2.67
CA PRO A 7 -6.55 -3.38 3.50
C PRO A 7 -7.15 -4.70 4.03
N LYS A 8 -8.46 -4.69 4.31
CA LYS A 8 -9.20 -5.91 4.74
C LYS A 8 -9.14 -7.04 3.72
N THR A 9 -8.99 -6.73 2.45
CA THR A 9 -8.94 -7.73 1.37
C THR A 9 -7.53 -8.29 1.19
N ILE A 10 -6.49 -7.51 1.50
CA ILE A 10 -5.08 -7.92 1.36
C ILE A 10 -4.65 -8.85 2.49
N ARG A 11 -5.10 -8.58 3.72
CA ARG A 11 -4.68 -9.33 4.92
C ARG A 11 -4.79 -10.86 4.80
N PRO A 12 -5.93 -11.46 4.41
CA PRO A 12 -6.04 -12.92 4.30
C PRO A 12 -5.19 -13.50 3.16
N LEU A 13 -4.87 -12.70 2.13
CA LEU A 13 -4.04 -13.13 1.00
C LEU A 13 -2.58 -13.24 1.43
N VAL A 14 -2.09 -12.24 2.18
CA VAL A 14 -0.73 -12.25 2.75
C VAL A 14 -0.58 -13.38 3.76
N GLU A 15 -1.54 -13.57 4.66
CA GLU A 15 -1.53 -14.64 5.67
C GLU A 15 -1.50 -16.05 5.04
N ARG A 16 -2.13 -16.22 3.87
CA ARG A 16 -2.15 -17.50 3.13
C ARG A 16 -1.03 -17.64 2.11
N GLY A 17 -0.13 -16.65 2.00
CA GLY A 17 0.94 -16.64 1.00
C GLY A 17 0.43 -16.61 -0.45
N ILE A 18 -0.79 -16.13 -0.68
CA ILE A 18 -1.39 -16.07 -2.01
C ILE A 18 -0.92 -14.77 -2.69
N PRO A 19 -0.18 -14.84 -3.81
CA PRO A 19 0.26 -13.64 -4.53
C PRO A 19 -0.94 -12.94 -5.18
N LEU A 20 -0.93 -11.60 -5.16
CA LEU A 20 -1.97 -10.78 -5.77
C LEU A 20 -1.42 -10.04 -7.00
N ARG A 21 -2.11 -10.12 -8.13
CA ARG A 21 -1.73 -9.44 -9.36
C ARG A 21 -2.74 -8.37 -9.73
N CYS A 22 -2.29 -7.12 -9.76
CA CYS A 22 -3.06 -6.00 -10.29
C CYS A 22 -2.79 -5.88 -11.78
N VAL A 23 -3.78 -6.24 -12.59
CA VAL A 23 -3.76 -6.08 -14.06
C VAL A 23 -4.69 -4.95 -14.49
N ASN A 24 -4.36 -4.28 -15.59
CA ASN A 24 -5.20 -3.26 -16.18
C ASN A 24 -6.14 -3.91 -17.21
N SER A 25 -7.45 -3.89 -16.98
CA SER A 25 -8.45 -4.46 -17.89
C SER A 25 -8.45 -3.80 -19.29
N PHE A 26 -7.99 -2.56 -19.41
CA PHE A 26 -7.87 -1.85 -20.70
C PHE A 26 -6.59 -2.21 -21.47
N ASN A 27 -5.60 -2.85 -20.82
CA ASN A 27 -4.38 -3.33 -21.47
C ASN A 27 -3.96 -4.69 -20.87
N PRO A 28 -4.64 -5.78 -21.26
CA PRO A 28 -4.46 -7.11 -20.67
C PRO A 28 -3.08 -7.72 -20.92
N SER A 29 -2.37 -7.25 -21.95
CA SER A 29 -1.01 -7.71 -22.29
C SER A 29 0.07 -7.18 -21.33
N HIS A 30 -0.24 -6.18 -20.50
CA HIS A 30 0.74 -5.59 -19.60
C HIS A 30 0.98 -6.46 -18.35
N THR A 31 2.25 -6.57 -17.92
CA THR A 31 2.64 -7.42 -16.77
C THR A 31 1.98 -6.99 -15.46
N GLY A 32 1.60 -5.71 -15.35
CA GLY A 32 0.89 -5.16 -14.19
C GLY A 32 1.78 -5.07 -12.95
N THR A 33 1.17 -5.11 -11.76
CA THR A 33 1.90 -5.11 -10.49
C THR A 33 1.65 -6.41 -9.75
N LEU A 34 2.73 -7.13 -9.42
CA LEU A 34 2.68 -8.38 -8.66
C LEU A 34 3.07 -8.11 -7.21
N ILE A 35 2.14 -8.39 -6.29
CA ILE A 35 2.34 -8.26 -4.85
C ILE A 35 2.65 -9.65 -4.30
N VAL A 36 3.88 -9.81 -3.81
CA VAL A 36 4.39 -11.05 -3.22
C VAL A 36 4.83 -10.84 -1.76
N PRO A 37 4.82 -11.89 -0.92
CA PRO A 37 5.25 -11.78 0.48
C PRO A 37 6.72 -11.40 0.64
N SER A 38 7.58 -11.92 -0.25
CA SER A 38 9.01 -11.64 -0.25
C SER A 38 9.43 -11.13 -1.64
N PRO A 39 9.69 -9.83 -1.81
CA PRO A 39 10.26 -9.33 -3.06
C PRO A 39 11.70 -9.87 -3.22
N GLY A 40 12.09 -10.19 -4.46
CA GLY A 40 13.49 -10.52 -4.77
C GLY A 40 14.43 -9.38 -4.37
N SER A 41 15.64 -9.72 -3.90
CA SER A 41 16.65 -8.76 -3.41
C SER A 41 17.12 -7.74 -4.47
N ASP A 42 16.86 -8.02 -5.75
CA ASP A 42 17.24 -7.20 -6.89
C ASP A 42 16.10 -6.24 -7.35
N GLN A 43 14.96 -6.21 -6.66
CA GLN A 43 13.88 -5.31 -7.04
C GLN A 43 14.15 -3.86 -6.65
N GLN A 44 14.10 -2.99 -7.63
CA GLN A 44 14.18 -1.54 -7.44
C GLN A 44 13.02 -1.06 -6.56
N ARG A 45 13.35 -0.42 -5.42
CA ARG A 45 12.35 0.10 -4.50
C ARG A 45 11.71 1.36 -5.10
N MET A 46 10.55 1.19 -5.72
CA MET A 46 9.79 2.32 -6.24
C MET A 46 9.05 3.03 -5.09
N PRO A 47 9.28 4.33 -4.85
CA PRO A 47 8.55 5.08 -3.84
C PRO A 47 7.08 5.24 -4.25
N ALA A 48 6.18 5.08 -3.29
CA ALA A 48 4.75 5.37 -3.46
C ALA A 48 4.39 6.57 -2.58
N ILE A 49 3.62 7.52 -3.14
CA ILE A 49 3.10 8.67 -2.42
C ILE A 49 1.61 8.45 -2.21
N ILE A 50 1.16 8.54 -0.96
CA ILE A 50 -0.25 8.35 -0.58
C ILE A 50 -0.77 9.67 -0.01
N SER A 51 -1.92 10.12 -0.48
CA SER A 51 -2.63 11.27 0.07
C SER A 51 -3.96 10.83 0.67
N SER A 52 -4.24 11.28 1.89
CA SER A 52 -5.47 10.96 2.63
C SER A 52 -6.18 12.24 3.03
N VAL A 53 -7.49 12.28 2.83
CA VAL A 53 -8.36 13.41 3.19
C VAL A 53 -9.06 13.14 4.53
N GLY A 54 -9.38 14.18 5.30
CA GLY A 54 -10.09 14.06 6.58
C GLY A 54 -9.21 13.70 7.78
N LEU A 55 -7.88 13.80 7.64
CA LEU A 55 -6.96 13.68 8.77
C LEU A 55 -7.05 14.95 9.65
N SER A 56 -7.15 14.76 10.96
CA SER A 56 -7.07 15.84 11.95
C SER A 56 -5.72 15.77 12.65
N LEU A 57 -4.96 16.86 12.63
CA LEU A 57 -3.70 16.97 13.36
C LEU A 57 -3.99 17.45 14.78
N ILE A 58 -3.66 16.63 15.78
CA ILE A 58 -3.73 17.00 17.19
C ILE A 58 -2.30 17.17 17.69
N ALA A 59 -1.90 18.41 17.98
CA ALA A 59 -0.61 18.70 18.59
C ALA A 59 -0.79 18.83 20.11
N ILE A 60 -0.07 18.00 20.87
CA ILE A 60 -0.06 18.04 22.34
C ILE A 60 1.32 18.57 22.75
N GLY A 61 1.35 19.72 23.42
CA GLY A 61 2.55 20.28 24.03
C GLY A 61 2.44 20.26 25.54
N SER A 62 3.50 19.85 26.22
CA SER A 62 3.64 20.06 27.66
C SER A 62 4.23 21.44 27.91
N ARG A 63 3.68 22.16 28.88
CA ARG A 63 4.24 23.42 29.37
C ARG A 63 5.03 23.10 30.65
N ASP A 64 6.19 22.51 30.49
CA ASP A 64 7.18 22.40 31.56
C ASP A 64 8.58 22.25 30.92
N ASP A 65 9.11 23.38 30.49
CA ASP A 65 10.55 23.60 30.30
C ASP A 65 10.78 25.01 30.84
N SER A 66 11.03 25.08 32.16
CA SER A 66 11.37 26.27 32.93
C SER A 66 12.34 25.87 34.02
#